data_AF-A0A1F9S614-F1
#
_entry.id   AF-A0A1F9S614-F1
#
_cell.length_a   1.000
_cell.length_b   1.000
_cell.length_c   1.000
_cell.angle_alpha   90.00
_cell.angle_beta   90.00
_cell.angle_gamma   90.00
#
_symmetry.space_group_name_H-M   'P 1'
#
loop_
_entity.id
_entity.type
_entity.pdbx_description
1 polymer ?
#
loop_
_entity_poly.entity_id
_entity_poly.type
_entity_poly.pdbx_seq_one_letter_code
_entity_poly.pdbx_strand_id
1 'polypeptide(L)'
;MFEYLKKTLLTGVGLALRSKNELEDLAKEFAEKSRMSQDEAREFLKECEEKYEDAKEGFDKKVEIVIEKILKKLDLPSKSDIKALNDRIDVLTKKLTDEK
;
A
#
# COMPACT_ATOMS: atom_id res chain seq x y z
N MET A 1 15.86 17.33 -21.05
CA MET A 1 16.71 16.27 -20.48
C MET A 1 16.44 16.05 -18.99
N PHE A 2 16.39 17.12 -18.18
CA PHE A 2 16.07 17.04 -16.75
C PHE A 2 14.77 16.29 -16.42
N GLU A 3 13.68 16.60 -17.13
CA GLU A 3 12.38 15.90 -17.04
C GLU A 3 12.46 14.38 -17.28
N TYR A 4 13.28 13.94 -18.24
CA TYR A 4 13.46 12.52 -18.55
C TYR A 4 14.29 11.81 -17.46
N LEU A 5 15.26 12.51 -16.86
CA LEU A 5 16.07 12.00 -15.77
C LEU A 5 15.25 11.88 -14.47
N LYS A 6 14.40 12.88 -14.16
CA LYS A 6 13.38 12.83 -13.10
C LYS A 6 12.47 11.60 -13.28
N LYS A 7 11.90 11.42 -14.47
CA LYS A 7 11.06 10.26 -14.80
C LYS A 7 11.81 8.95 -14.65
N THR A 8 13.08 8.88 -15.05
CA THR A 8 13.87 7.63 -14.99
C THR A 8 14.26 7.27 -13.55
N LEU A 9 14.60 8.25 -12.71
CA LEU A 9 14.81 8.03 -11.27
C LEU A 9 13.53 7.54 -10.62
N LEU A 10 12.42 8.27 -10.79
CA LEU A 10 11.11 7.96 -10.20
C LEU A 10 10.49 6.65 -10.71
N THR A 11 10.86 6.20 -11.91
CA THR A 11 10.38 4.94 -12.52
C THR A 11 11.36 3.78 -12.31
N GLY A 12 12.55 4.05 -11.76
CA GLY A 12 13.57 3.05 -11.52
C GLY A 12 13.15 2.10 -10.39
N VAL A 13 13.13 0.81 -10.70
CA VAL A 13 12.94 -0.31 -9.76
C VAL A 13 13.81 -0.19 -8.49
N GLY A 14 14.87 0.61 -8.51
CA GLY A 14 15.72 0.94 -7.36
C GLY A 14 15.15 1.90 -6.31
N LEU A 15 14.12 2.72 -6.60
CA LEU A 15 13.51 3.60 -5.57
C LEU A 15 12.43 2.92 -4.75
N ALA A 16 11.70 1.97 -5.34
CA ALA A 16 10.65 1.22 -4.64
C ALA A 16 11.19 0.30 -3.52
N LEU A 17 12.49 0.03 -3.53
CA LEU A 17 13.19 -0.79 -2.52
C LEU A 17 13.92 0.03 -1.45
N ARG A 18 13.91 1.37 -1.56
CA ARG A 18 14.63 2.29 -0.67
C ARG A 18 13.72 2.80 0.44
N SER A 19 14.31 3.09 1.59
CA SER A 19 13.59 3.72 2.70
C SER A 19 13.25 5.19 2.37
N LYS A 20 12.24 5.76 3.04
CA LYS A 20 11.84 7.17 2.90
C LYS A 20 13.03 8.13 3.07
N ASN A 21 13.90 7.83 4.04
CA ASN A 21 15.11 8.64 4.31
C ASN A 21 16.11 8.58 3.14
N GLU A 22 16.34 7.41 2.56
CA GLU A 22 17.23 7.28 1.40
C GLU A 22 16.66 7.94 0.14
N LEU A 23 15.33 7.98 0.00
CA LEU A 23 14.65 8.72 -1.08
C LEU A 23 14.88 10.22 -0.92
N GLU A 24 14.74 10.73 0.30
CA GLU A 24 14.95 12.14 0.65
C GLU A 24 16.40 12.57 0.40
N ASP A 25 17.37 11.75 0.81
CA ASP A 25 18.80 12.01 0.60
C ASP A 25 19.16 12.00 -0.89
N LEU A 26 18.64 11.04 -1.66
CA LEU A 26 18.88 10.98 -3.11
C LEU A 26 18.26 12.18 -3.83
N ALA A 27 17.06 12.59 -3.43
CA ALA A 27 16.39 13.74 -4.02
C ALA A 27 17.11 15.05 -3.69
N LYS A 28 17.65 15.20 -2.47
CA LYS A 28 18.54 16.33 -2.08
C LYS A 28 19.82 16.34 -2.90
N GLU A 29 20.52 15.21 -3.01
CA GLU A 29 21.76 15.09 -3.78
C GLU A 29 21.51 15.40 -5.27
N PHE A 30 20.37 14.98 -5.80
CA PHE A 30 19.97 15.31 -7.17
C PHE A 30 19.69 16.79 -7.37
N ALA A 31 18.98 17.42 -6.44
CA ALA A 31 18.70 18.86 -6.49
C ALA A 31 19.99 19.71 -6.46
N GLU A 32 20.95 19.31 -5.61
CA GLU A 32 22.27 19.96 -5.54
C GLU A 32 23.07 19.79 -6.84
N LYS A 33 23.17 18.55 -7.35
CA LYS A 33 23.94 18.25 -8.57
C LYS A 33 23.36 18.88 -9.83
N SER A 34 22.04 19.05 -9.89
CA SER A 34 21.36 19.66 -11.03
C SER A 34 21.34 21.19 -10.97
N ARG A 35 21.91 21.81 -9.93
CA ARG A 35 21.91 23.26 -9.69
C ARG A 35 20.50 23.85 -9.74
N MET A 36 19.53 23.12 -9.20
CA MET A 36 18.16 23.61 -9.07
C MET A 36 18.14 24.84 -8.16
N SER A 37 17.24 25.77 -8.46
CA SER A 37 16.90 26.81 -7.50
C SER A 37 16.30 26.18 -6.23
N GLN A 38 16.35 26.91 -5.11
CA GLN A 38 15.78 26.46 -3.84
C GLN A 38 14.28 26.13 -3.96
N ASP A 39 13.56 26.87 -4.78
CA ASP A 39 12.13 26.67 -5.01
C ASP A 39 11.86 25.39 -5.82
N GLU A 40 12.60 25.17 -6.91
CA GLU A 40 12.48 23.95 -7.72
C GLU A 40 12.88 22.70 -6.91
N ALA A 41 13.90 22.80 -6.06
CA ALA A 41 14.35 21.71 -5.20
C ALA A 41 13.28 21.31 -4.17
N ARG A 42 12.63 22.30 -3.54
CA ARG A 42 11.50 22.07 -2.63
C ARG A 42 10.33 21.39 -3.33
N GLU A 43 9.98 21.87 -4.52
CA GLU A 43 8.87 21.30 -5.30
C GLU A 43 9.16 19.86 -5.71
N PHE A 44 10.40 19.56 -6.12
CA PHE A 44 10.81 18.20 -6.47
C PHE A 44 10.80 17.23 -5.27
N LEU A 45 11.26 17.67 -4.11
CA LEU A 45 11.21 16.85 -2.89
C LEU A 45 9.76 16.51 -2.52
N LYS A 46 8.87 17.50 -2.57
CA LYS A 46 7.44 17.31 -2.32
C LYS A 46 6.81 16.32 -3.31
N GLU A 47 7.15 16.43 -4.60
CA GLU A 47 6.69 15.49 -5.64
C GLU A 47 7.18 14.06 -5.39
N CYS A 48 8.42 13.89 -4.90
CA CYS A 48 8.96 12.57 -4.53
C CYS A 48 8.22 11.98 -3.33
N GLU A 49 7.94 12.79 -2.30
CA GLU A 49 7.19 12.37 -1.12
C GLU A 49 5.77 11.93 -1.48
N GLU A 50 5.05 12.73 -2.27
CA GLU A 50 3.67 12.40 -2.70
C GLU A 50 3.65 11.08 -3.49
N LYS A 51 4.57 10.91 -4.45
CA LYS A 51 4.68 9.66 -5.22
C LYS A 51 5.06 8.45 -4.36
N TYR A 52 5.84 8.65 -3.31
CA TYR A 52 6.19 7.58 -2.37
C TYR A 52 4.98 7.13 -1.57
N GLU A 53 4.20 8.07 -1.01
CA GLU A 53 2.99 7.73 -0.25
C GLU A 53 1.94 7.03 -1.15
N ASP A 54 1.74 7.49 -2.39
CA ASP A 54 0.86 6.84 -3.36
C ASP A 54 1.31 5.40 -3.68
N ALA A 55 2.61 5.21 -3.92
CA ALA A 55 3.18 3.90 -4.19
C ALA A 55 3.03 2.95 -3.00
N LYS A 56 3.20 3.47 -1.78
CA LYS A 56 3.04 2.73 -0.53
C LYS A 56 1.58 2.30 -0.33
N GLU A 57 0.61 3.19 -0.50
CA GLU A 57 -0.81 2.84 -0.39
C GLU A 57 -1.21 1.78 -1.43
N GLY A 58 -0.72 1.92 -2.67
CA GLY A 58 -0.93 0.92 -3.71
C GLY A 58 -0.28 -0.44 -3.41
N PHE A 59 0.86 -0.45 -2.72
CA PHE A 59 1.53 -1.66 -2.25
C PHE A 59 0.74 -2.33 -1.12
N ASP A 60 0.30 -1.58 -0.11
CA ASP A 60 -0.49 -2.09 1.02
C ASP A 60 -1.77 -2.78 0.51
N LYS A 61 -2.51 -2.14 -0.40
CA LYS A 61 -3.69 -2.76 -1.05
C LYS A 61 -3.37 -4.05 -1.80
N LYS A 62 -2.23 -4.11 -2.50
CA LYS A 62 -1.80 -5.34 -3.19
C LYS A 62 -1.47 -6.45 -2.20
N VAL A 63 -0.83 -6.12 -1.08
CA VAL A 63 -0.51 -7.09 -0.02
C VAL A 63 -1.80 -7.64 0.59
N GLU A 64 -2.77 -6.79 0.91
CA GLU A 64 -4.09 -7.22 1.41
C GLU A 64 -4.77 -8.21 0.45
N ILE A 65 -4.81 -7.88 -0.85
CA ILE A 65 -5.40 -8.75 -1.88
C ILE A 65 -4.67 -10.09 -1.97
N VAL A 66 -3.34 -10.09 -1.87
CA VAL A 66 -2.53 -11.32 -1.91
C VAL A 66 -2.81 -12.19 -0.70
N ILE A 67 -2.85 -11.59 0.50
CA ILE A 67 -3.18 -12.31 1.74
C ILE A 67 -4.58 -12.90 1.64
N GLU A 68 -5.58 -12.12 1.22
CA GLU A 68 -6.96 -12.61 1.05
C GLU A 68 -7.03 -13.78 0.06
N LYS A 69 -6.30 -13.71 -1.06
CA LYS A 69 -6.22 -14.81 -2.03
C LYS A 69 -5.55 -16.06 -1.45
N ILE A 70 -4.51 -15.91 -0.64
CA ILE A 70 -3.84 -17.05 0.00
C ILE A 70 -4.78 -17.70 1.02
N LEU A 71 -5.43 -16.91 1.87
CA LEU A 71 -6.39 -17.43 2.86
C LEU A 71 -7.53 -18.19 2.19
N LYS A 72 -8.07 -17.68 1.07
CA LYS A 72 -9.07 -18.38 0.25
C LYS A 72 -8.54 -19.68 -0.35
N LYS A 73 -7.29 -19.69 -0.84
CA LYS A 73 -6.66 -20.90 -1.40
C LYS A 73 -6.40 -21.99 -0.36
N LEU A 74 -6.19 -21.61 0.89
CA LEU A 74 -5.99 -22.53 2.01
C LEU A 74 -7.31 -23.02 2.62
N ASP A 75 -8.45 -22.67 2.02
CA ASP A 75 -9.80 -23.01 2.49
C ASP A 75 -10.05 -22.57 3.95
N LEU A 76 -9.43 -21.45 4.35
CA LEU A 76 -9.57 -20.91 5.69
C LEU A 76 -10.83 -20.04 5.77
N PRO A 77 -11.77 -20.34 6.68
CA PRO A 77 -12.96 -19.53 6.86
C PRO A 77 -12.59 -18.16 7.48
N SER A 78 -13.21 -17.10 6.97
CA SER A 78 -13.08 -15.77 7.54
C SER A 78 -13.86 -15.64 8.84
N LYS A 79 -13.57 -14.59 9.62
CA LYS A 79 -14.35 -14.27 10.83
C LYS A 79 -15.84 -14.04 10.50
N SER A 80 -16.15 -13.48 9.35
CA SER A 80 -17.53 -13.30 8.87
C SER A 80 -18.22 -14.63 8.59
N ASP A 81 -17.51 -15.60 8.01
CA ASP A 81 -18.07 -16.93 7.73
C ASP A 81 -18.45 -17.64 9.03
N ILE A 82 -17.56 -17.57 10.03
CA ILE A 82 -17.80 -18.12 11.38
C ILE A 82 -19.00 -17.42 12.04
N LYS A 83 -19.08 -16.09 11.95
CA LYS A 83 -20.20 -15.34 12.51
C LYS A 83 -21.52 -15.73 11.85
N ALA A 84 -21.56 -15.84 10.52
CA ALA A 84 -22.76 -16.25 9.79
C ALA A 84 -23.21 -17.68 10.17
N LEU A 85 -22.26 -18.59 10.41
CA LEU A 85 -22.53 -19.91 10.96
C LEU A 85 -23.15 -19.85 12.36
N ASN A 86 -22.58 -19.07 13.27
CA ASN A 86 -23.12 -18.89 14.62
C ASN A 86 -24.52 -18.27 14.61
N ASP A 87 -24.74 -17.22 13.82
CA ASP A 87 -26.06 -16.58 13.69
C ASP A 87 -27.12 -17.60 13.20
N ARG A 88 -26.76 -18.49 12.26
CA ARG A 88 -27.64 -19.57 11.79
C ARG A 88 -27.90 -20.62 12.87
N ILE A 89 -26.88 -20.99 13.66
CA ILE A 89 -27.00 -21.92 14.79
C ILE A 89 -27.95 -21.34 15.84
N ASP A 90 -27.84 -20.06 16.15
CA ASP A 90 -28.71 -19.38 17.13
C ASP A 90 -30.17 -19.37 16.66
N VAL A 91 -30.42 -19.09 15.38
CA VAL A 91 -31.78 -19.13 14.80
C VAL A 91 -32.37 -20.55 14.87
N LEU A 92 -31.58 -21.57 14.51
CA LEU A 92 -32.01 -22.95 14.59
C LEU A 92 -32.29 -23.38 16.04
N THR A 93 -31.43 -22.98 16.97
CA THR A 93 -31.58 -23.28 18.39
C THR A 93 -32.87 -22.66 18.94
N LYS A 94 -33.15 -21.40 18.61
CA LYS A 94 -34.41 -20.75 19.00
C LYS A 94 -35.63 -21.49 18.48
N LYS A 95 -35.67 -21.83 17.19
CA LYS A 95 -36.80 -22.58 16.59
C LYS A 95 -37.05 -23.91 17.29
N LEU A 96 -35.99 -24.67 17.59
CA LEU A 96 -36.10 -25.95 18.29
C LEU A 96 -36.55 -25.81 19.75
N THR A 97 -36.31 -24.65 20.37
CA THR A 97 -36.70 -24.38 21.76
C THR A 97 -38.11 -23.82 21.85
N ASP A 98 -38.55 -23.04 20.85
CA ASP A 98 -39.90 -22.48 20.73
C ASP A 98 -40.95 -23.51 20.25
N GLU A 99 -40.53 -24.62 19.63
CA GLU A 99 -41.41 -25.75 19.23
C GLU A 99 -41.71 -26.74 20.38
N LYS A 100 -41.21 -26.51 21.60
CA LYS A 100 -41.53 -27.30 22.81
C LYS A 100 -42.52 -26.56 23.70
#